data_AF-A0A2J4XV61-F1
#
_entry.id   AF-A0A2J4XV61-F1
#
_cell.length_a   1.000
_cell.length_b   1.000
_cell.length_c   1.000
_cell.angle_alpha   90.00
_cell.angle_beta   90.00
_cell.angle_gamma   90.00
#
_symmetry.space_group_name_H-M   'P 1'
#
loop_
_entity.id
_entity.type
_entity.pdbx_description
1 polymer ?
#
loop_
_entity_poly.entity_id
_entity_poly.type
_entity_poly.pdbx_seq_one_letter_code
_entity_poly.pdbx_strand_id
1 'polypeptide(L)'
;EPFCKVTAQYNDAMHHWLEDEMTIPAASIKVNEIQRMTDMNNLPISASAVRKLLSHEDMHTVKSMVPATTMPYLYKWLSANQSKQPDLDMVDA
;
A
#
# COMPACT_ATOMS: atom_id res chain seq x y z
N GLU A 1 -9.59 4.52 4.05
CA GLU A 1 -9.41 3.07 3.80
C GLU A 1 -10.76 2.37 4.03
N PRO A 2 -11.37 1.71 3.04
CA PRO A 2 -12.82 1.44 3.08
C PRO A 2 -13.26 0.24 3.93
N PHE A 3 -12.34 -0.63 4.38
CA PHE A 3 -12.73 -1.91 5.00
C PHE A 3 -12.35 -2.05 6.48
N CYS A 4 -11.46 -1.20 6.99
CA CYS A 4 -11.06 -1.21 8.40
C CYS A 4 -11.72 -0.05 9.14
N LYS A 5 -12.66 -0.36 10.05
CA LYS A 5 -13.34 0.66 10.87
C LYS A 5 -12.38 1.46 11.73
N VAL A 6 -11.34 0.80 12.27
CA VAL A 6 -10.31 1.46 13.10
C VAL A 6 -9.52 2.46 12.26
N THR A 7 -9.09 2.06 11.06
CA THR A 7 -8.36 2.98 10.16
C THR A 7 -9.25 4.12 9.69
N ALA A 8 -10.54 3.87 9.44
CA ALA A 8 -11.48 4.93 9.08
C ALA A 8 -11.58 5.99 10.19
N GLN A 9 -11.81 5.56 11.43
CA GLN A 9 -11.84 6.45 12.59
C GLN A 9 -10.52 7.21 12.78
N TYR A 10 -9.38 6.55 12.57
CA TYR A 10 -8.08 7.20 12.62
C TYR A 10 -7.96 8.32 11.57
N ASN A 11 -8.36 8.07 10.31
CA ASN A 11 -8.32 9.09 9.26
C ASN A 11 -9.26 10.26 9.56
N ASP A 12 -10.49 9.97 10.02
CA ASP A 12 -11.45 11.01 10.42
C ASP A 12 -10.88 11.89 11.55
N ALA A 13 -10.19 11.26 12.51
CA ALA A 13 -9.53 11.98 13.59
C ALA A 13 -8.38 12.88 13.09
N MET A 14 -7.74 12.58 11.95
CA MET A 14 -6.69 13.44 11.41
C MET A 14 -7.20 14.84 11.07
N HIS A 15 -8.43 14.96 10.57
CA HIS A 15 -9.04 16.28 10.34
C HIS A 15 -9.14 17.08 11.65
N HIS A 16 -9.63 16.44 12.72
CA HIS A 16 -9.73 17.09 14.03
C HIS A 16 -8.36 17.53 14.55
N TRP A 17 -7.35 16.66 14.51
CA TRP A 17 -6.03 16.99 15.08
C TRP A 17 -5.23 17.99 14.24
N LEU A 18 -5.36 17.95 12.91
CA LEU A 18 -4.51 18.73 12.01
C LEU A 18 -5.14 20.06 11.60
N GLU A 19 -6.46 20.14 11.47
CA GLU A 19 -7.13 21.33 10.93
C GLU A 19 -7.68 22.27 12.02
N ASP A 20 -8.03 21.74 13.19
CA ASP A 20 -8.63 22.53 14.28
C ASP A 20 -7.57 23.28 15.12
N GLU A 21 -7.50 24.59 14.92
CA GLU A 21 -6.61 25.51 15.66
C GLU A 21 -6.90 25.55 17.16
N MET A 22 -8.10 25.14 17.60
CA MET A 22 -8.46 25.11 19.01
C MET A 22 -7.99 23.83 19.70
N THR A 23 -7.68 22.78 18.94
CA THR A 23 -7.33 21.45 19.45
C THR A 23 -5.84 21.33 19.77
N ILE A 24 -4.96 21.93 18.96
CA ILE A 24 -3.51 21.93 19.17
C ILE A 24 -2.98 23.37 19.06
N PRO A 25 -2.10 23.84 19.97
CA PRO A 25 -1.48 25.17 19.88
C PRO A 25 -0.36 25.18 18.81
N ALA A 26 -0.73 24.89 17.57
CA ALA A 26 0.13 24.88 16.39
C ALA A 26 -0.63 25.45 15.18
N ALA A 27 0.09 25.77 14.12
CA ALA A 27 -0.55 26.23 12.88
C ALA A 27 -1.39 25.11 12.26
N SER A 28 -2.60 25.45 11.80
CA SER A 28 -3.49 24.52 11.10
C SER A 28 -2.85 23.97 9.82
N ILE A 29 -3.01 22.66 9.61
CA ILE A 29 -2.56 21.93 8.43
C ILE A 29 -3.80 21.43 7.68
N LYS A 30 -4.08 22.03 6.52
CA LYS A 30 -5.19 21.60 5.66
C LYS A 30 -4.99 20.18 5.13
N VAL A 31 -5.95 19.30 5.41
CA VAL A 31 -5.99 17.92 4.95
C VAL A 31 -6.75 17.86 3.62
N ASN A 32 -6.13 17.30 2.58
CA ASN A 32 -6.79 17.07 1.29
C ASN A 32 -6.74 15.58 0.97
N GLU A 33 -7.91 14.95 0.91
CA GLU A 33 -8.02 13.54 0.54
C GLU A 33 -8.16 13.35 -0.97
N ILE A 34 -7.61 12.26 -1.48
CA ILE A 34 -7.74 11.85 -2.88
C ILE A 34 -8.27 10.42 -2.96
N GLN A 35 -8.97 10.12 -4.06
CA GLN A 35 -9.50 8.79 -4.29
C GLN A 35 -8.37 7.77 -4.48
N ARG A 36 -8.55 6.60 -3.86
CA ARG A 36 -7.56 5.51 -3.94
C ARG A 36 -7.62 4.87 -5.32
N MET A 37 -6.45 4.64 -5.91
CA MET A 37 -6.34 3.91 -7.17
C MET A 37 -6.71 2.43 -7.00
N THR A 38 -7.42 1.90 -7.99
CA THR A 38 -7.82 0.49 -8.10
C THR A 38 -7.23 -0.14 -9.35
N ASP A 39 -7.16 -1.46 -9.36
CA ASP A 39 -6.83 -2.25 -10.55
C ASP A 39 -8.05 -2.43 -11.48
N MET A 40 -7.88 -3.23 -12.54
CA MET A 40 -8.93 -3.53 -13.52
C MET A 40 -10.14 -4.26 -12.93
N ASN A 41 -9.99 -4.89 -11.77
CA ASN A 41 -11.04 -5.62 -11.05
C ASN A 41 -11.68 -4.76 -9.94
N ASN A 42 -11.40 -3.45 -9.92
CA ASN A 42 -11.85 -2.52 -8.90
C ASN A 42 -11.31 -2.83 -7.49
N LEU A 43 -10.20 -3.57 -7.38
CA LEU A 43 -9.55 -3.85 -6.11
C LEU A 43 -8.50 -2.75 -5.80
N PRO A 44 -8.45 -2.21 -4.57
CA PRO A 44 -7.47 -1.20 -4.22
C PRO A 44 -6.03 -1.70 -4.34
N ILE A 45 -5.21 -0.97 -5.09
CA ILE A 45 -3.78 -1.26 -5.19
C ILE A 45 -3.13 -1.01 -3.82
N SER A 46 -2.28 -1.94 -3.36
CA SER A 46 -1.58 -1.84 -2.08
C SER A 46 -0.17 -2.40 -2.14
N ALA A 47 0.74 -1.84 -1.33
CA ALA A 47 2.11 -2.30 -1.25
C ALA A 47 2.22 -3.74 -0.72
N SER A 48 1.32 -4.16 0.17
CA SER A 48 1.28 -5.53 0.68
C SER A 48 0.91 -6.54 -0.41
N ALA A 49 -0.06 -6.21 -1.27
CA ALA A 49 -0.41 -7.04 -2.42
C ALA A 49 0.76 -7.18 -3.40
N VAL A 50 1.46 -6.08 -3.70
CA VAL A 50 2.66 -6.11 -4.57
C VAL A 50 3.74 -7.02 -3.98
N ARG A 51 4.05 -6.90 -2.67
CA ARG A 51 5.04 -7.79 -2.02
C ARG A 51 4.63 -9.26 -2.06
N LYS A 52 3.33 -9.58 -1.89
CA LYS A 52 2.84 -10.94 -2.03
C LYS A 52 3.04 -11.46 -3.45
N LEU A 53 2.70 -10.67 -4.48
CA LEU A 53 2.93 -11.10 -5.87
C LEU A 53 4.43 -11.29 -6.19
N LEU A 54 5.29 -10.41 -5.67
CA LEU A 54 6.74 -10.56 -5.79
C LEU A 54 7.26 -11.86 -5.17
N SER A 55 6.68 -12.31 -4.05
CA SER A 55 7.07 -13.57 -3.41
C SER A 55 6.63 -14.81 -4.18
N HIS A 56 5.67 -14.67 -5.10
CA HIS A 56 5.20 -15.72 -6.01
C HIS A 56 5.79 -15.54 -7.43
N GLU A 57 6.75 -14.62 -7.59
CA GLU A 57 7.37 -14.25 -8.86
C GLU A 57 6.40 -13.85 -10.00
N ASP A 58 5.16 -13.45 -9.67
CA ASP A 58 4.16 -12.99 -10.66
C ASP A 58 4.44 -11.54 -11.09
N MET A 59 5.50 -11.36 -11.87
CA MET A 59 5.93 -10.07 -12.40
C MET A 59 4.95 -9.49 -13.42
N HIS A 60 4.13 -10.34 -14.05
CA HIS A 60 3.12 -9.90 -15.00
C HIS A 60 2.05 -9.06 -14.29
N THR A 61 1.50 -9.58 -13.19
CA THR A 61 0.50 -8.85 -12.41
C THR A 61 1.09 -7.62 -11.72
N VAL A 62 2.30 -7.73 -11.16
CA VAL A 62 3.02 -6.61 -10.53
C VAL A 62 3.15 -5.41 -11.45
N LYS A 63 3.45 -5.63 -12.74
CA LYS A 63 3.62 -4.56 -13.74
C LYS A 63 2.37 -3.69 -13.91
N SER A 64 1.18 -4.25 -13.69
CA SER A 64 -0.08 -3.49 -13.76
C SER A 64 -0.39 -2.68 -12.49
N MET A 65 0.26 -3.00 -11.38
CA MET A 65 0.00 -2.38 -10.07
C MET A 65 0.99 -1.26 -9.71
N VAL A 66 2.08 -1.12 -10.45
CA VAL A 66 3.13 -0.13 -10.17
C VAL A 66 3.43 0.73 -11.40
N PRO A 67 3.92 1.96 -11.22
CA PRO A 67 4.45 2.74 -12.33
C PRO A 67 5.56 2.00 -13.08
N ALA A 68 5.64 2.19 -14.40
CA ALA A 68 6.67 1.55 -15.23
C ALA A 68 8.10 1.87 -14.74
N THR A 69 8.30 3.06 -14.18
CA THR A 69 9.59 3.51 -13.60
C THR A 69 9.99 2.72 -12.35
N THR A 70 9.06 2.02 -11.70
CA THR A 70 9.32 1.17 -10.54
C THR A 70 9.92 -0.20 -10.93
N MET A 71 9.61 -0.70 -12.14
CA MET A 71 10.02 -2.04 -12.60
C MET A 71 11.52 -2.32 -12.52
N PRO A 72 12.43 -1.40 -12.92
CA PRO A 72 13.88 -1.64 -12.82
C PRO A 72 14.34 -1.93 -11.38
N TYR A 73 13.73 -1.27 -10.40
CA TYR A 73 14.05 -1.48 -8.98
C TYR A 73 13.57 -2.84 -8.49
N LEU A 74 12.39 -3.27 -8.95
CA LEU A 74 11.83 -4.58 -8.58
C LEU A 74 12.64 -5.74 -9.17
N TYR A 75 13.05 -5.65 -10.44
CA TYR A 75 13.93 -6.67 -11.03
C TYR A 75 15.29 -6.74 -10.34
N LYS A 76 15.88 -5.60 -10.02
CA LYS A 76 17.13 -5.55 -9.23
C LYS A 76 16.93 -6.21 -7.87
N TRP A 77 15.84 -5.91 -7.18
CA TRP A 77 15.53 -6.54 -5.89
C TRP A 77 15.34 -8.05 -6.02
N LEU A 78 14.61 -8.53 -7.04
CA LEU A 78 14.38 -9.96 -7.25
C LEU A 78 15.71 -10.70 -7.51
N SER A 79 16.57 -10.17 -8.38
CA SER A 79 17.89 -10.76 -8.65
C SER A 79 18.79 -10.86 -7.42
N ALA A 80 18.62 -9.95 -6.45
CA ALA A 80 19.39 -9.96 -5.20
C ALA A 80 18.80 -10.89 -4.13
N ASN A 81 17.53 -11.30 -4.26
CA ASN A 81 16.80 -12.04 -3.23
C ASN A 81 16.33 -13.45 -3.66
N GLN A 82 16.58 -13.86 -4.91
CA GLN A 82 16.25 -15.19 -5.46
C GLN A 82 16.87 -16.38 -4.70
N SER A 83 17.89 -16.17 -3.85
CA SER A 83 18.57 -17.23 -3.09
C SER A 83 18.13 -17.39 -1.63
N LYS A 84 17.13 -16.63 -1.16
CA LYS A 84 16.76 -16.56 0.27
C LYS A 84 15.30 -16.87 0.60
N GLN A 85 14.46 -17.24 -0.36
CA GLN A 85 13.06 -17.53 -0.04
C GLN A 85 12.91 -18.96 0.49
N PRO A 86 12.44 -19.16 1.74
CA PRO A 86 12.00 -20.47 2.19
C PRO A 86 10.73 -20.86 1.43
N ASP A 87 10.64 -22.14 1.09
CA ASP A 87 9.45 -22.81 0.58
C ASP A 87 8.27 -22.54 1.53
N LEU A 88 7.32 -21.71 1.09
CA LEU A 88 6.14 -21.30 1.85
C LEU A 88 4.88 -21.98 1.29
N ASP A 89 5.02 -23.23 0.84
CA ASP A 89 3.89 -24.11 0.52
C ASP A 89 3.45 -24.94 1.75
N MET A 90 3.31 -24.34 2.94
CA MET A 90 2.62 -25.01 4.07
C MET A 90 2.05 -24.00 5.07
N VAL A 91 0.86 -23.46 4.85
CA VAL A 91 -0.17 -23.19 5.88
C VAL A 91 -1.46 -22.66 5.25
N ASP A 92 -2.32 -23.59 4.83
CA ASP A 92 -3.77 -23.44 4.88
C ASP A 92 -4.33 -24.78 5.41
N ALA A 93 -4.70 -24.80 6.69
CA ALA A 93 -5.51 -25.83 7.34
C ALA A 93 -6.27 -25.20 8.51
#